data_AF-A0A1W1XKF6-F1
#
_entry.id   AF-A0A1W1XKF6-F1
#
_cell.length_a   1.000
_cell.length_b   1.000
_cell.length_c   1.000
_cell.angle_alpha   90.00
_cell.angle_beta   90.00
_cell.angle_gamma   90.00
#
_symmetry.space_group_name_H-M   'P 1'
#
loop_
_entity.id
_entity.type
_entity.pdbx_description
1 polymer ?
#
loop_
_entity_poly.entity_id
_entity_poly.type
_entity_poly.pdbx_seq_one_letter_code
_entity_poly.pdbx_strand_id
1 'polypeptide(L)'
;MLLFQCTKDACAALTSTRKGVTESWICDHPLPSDDPAWVWQLHAVKIARHPVLVAMHADTRFSMVFWGVKKGDGETLIQLFFERMLNHVAWLARDFALLDASGLKAMADRLIDVHQQCTFRAGGDRSVQTHLNEVVRYCRDAVADNGGLPDNQEQAAGFDAYLNQAPRGARGRPHWFPDDEMLCACLRDFAGVDEAGLLHARERMRTARYRDIEQLLQQS
;
A
#
# COMPACT_ATOMS: atom_id res chain seq x y z
N MET A 1 3.97 -13.54 7.57
CA MET A 1 2.64 -13.70 6.92
C MET A 1 2.06 -12.34 6.54
N LEU A 2 1.15 -12.28 5.55
CA LEU A 2 0.44 -11.05 5.17
C LEU A 2 -0.93 -11.00 5.85
N LEU A 3 -1.22 -9.93 6.58
CA LEU A 3 -2.48 -9.77 7.31
C LEU A 3 -3.20 -8.50 6.88
N PHE A 4 -4.43 -8.64 6.39
CA PHE A 4 -5.34 -7.53 6.17
C PHE A 4 -6.36 -7.42 7.31
N GLN A 5 -6.24 -6.38 8.14
CA GLN A 5 -7.26 -5.94 9.07
C GLN A 5 -8.36 -5.17 8.33
N CYS A 6 -9.54 -5.76 8.24
CA CYS A 6 -10.65 -5.29 7.44
C CYS A 6 -11.66 -4.54 8.31
N THR A 7 -11.89 -3.28 7.97
CA THR A 7 -13.02 -2.52 8.51
C THR A 7 -14.35 -3.21 8.18
N LYS A 8 -15.43 -2.84 8.88
CA LYS A 8 -16.77 -3.38 8.63
C LYS A 8 -17.17 -3.33 7.15
N ASP A 9 -16.90 -2.21 6.47
CA ASP A 9 -17.24 -2.05 5.05
C ASP A 9 -16.35 -2.92 4.16
N ALA A 10 -15.08 -3.10 4.51
CA ALA A 10 -14.18 -4.03 3.79
C ALA A 10 -14.62 -5.48 3.97
N CYS A 11 -15.03 -5.90 5.17
CA CYS A 11 -15.62 -7.21 5.39
C CYS A 11 -16.83 -7.42 4.47
N ALA A 12 -17.75 -6.44 4.42
CA ALA A 12 -18.91 -6.52 3.54
C ALA A 12 -18.54 -6.55 2.04
N ALA A 13 -17.45 -5.91 1.63
CA ALA A 13 -16.95 -5.94 0.25
C ALA A 13 -16.30 -7.29 -0.10
N LEU A 14 -15.71 -7.98 0.87
CA LEU A 14 -15.05 -9.28 0.73
C LEU A 14 -15.97 -10.49 1.01
N THR A 15 -17.24 -10.25 1.32
CA THR A 15 -18.25 -11.29 1.49
C THR A 15 -19.28 -11.21 0.37
N SER A 16 -19.63 -12.34 -0.24
CA SER A 16 -20.71 -12.43 -1.22
C SER A 16 -21.72 -13.51 -0.86
N THR A 17 -22.99 -13.28 -1.18
CA THR A 17 -24.06 -14.28 -1.01
C THR A 17 -24.66 -14.57 -2.37
N ARG A 18 -24.61 -15.84 -2.82
CA ARG A 18 -25.16 -16.29 -4.09
C ARG A 18 -26.07 -17.49 -3.84
N LYS A 19 -27.33 -17.41 -4.31
CA LYS A 19 -28.34 -18.47 -4.12
C LYS A 19 -28.48 -18.94 -2.66
N GLY A 20 -28.40 -18.02 -1.71
CA GLY A 20 -28.49 -18.31 -0.27
C GLY A 20 -27.22 -18.82 0.40
N VAL A 21 -26.16 -19.11 -0.36
CA VAL A 21 -24.85 -19.51 0.18
C VAL A 21 -23.98 -18.26 0.35
N THR A 22 -23.42 -18.06 1.53
CA THR A 22 -22.50 -16.96 1.83
C THR A 22 -21.07 -17.46 1.82
N GLU A 23 -20.25 -16.83 0.98
CA GLU A 23 -18.82 -17.05 0.88
C GLU A 23 -18.10 -15.78 1.34
N SER A 24 -17.10 -15.94 2.20
CA SER A 24 -16.36 -14.83 2.80
C SER A 24 -14.87 -15.11 2.80
N TRP A 25 -14.08 -14.10 2.45
CA TRP A 25 -12.63 -14.13 2.61
C TRP A 25 -12.18 -13.80 4.03
N ILE A 26 -13.10 -13.36 4.91
CA ILE A 26 -12.80 -13.02 6.30
C ILE A 26 -12.61 -14.30 7.12
N CYS A 27 -11.44 -14.42 7.71
CA CYS A 27 -11.03 -15.53 8.56
C CYS A 27 -11.15 -15.14 10.03
N ASP A 28 -11.93 -15.92 10.79
CA ASP A 28 -12.10 -15.72 12.23
C ASP A 28 -11.14 -16.59 13.06
N HIS A 29 -10.33 -17.43 12.43
CA HIS A 29 -9.36 -18.27 13.13
C HIS A 29 -8.29 -17.43 13.84
N PRO A 30 -7.81 -17.89 15.02
CA PRO A 30 -6.69 -17.25 15.70
C PRO A 30 -5.47 -17.22 14.79
N LEU A 31 -4.75 -16.10 14.80
CA LEU A 31 -3.45 -16.04 14.14
C LEU A 31 -2.45 -16.87 14.95
N PRO A 32 -1.51 -17.57 14.29
CA PRO A 32 -0.33 -18.10 14.96
C PRO A 32 0.36 -17.00 15.80
N SER A 33 0.73 -17.30 17.05
CA SER A 33 1.25 -16.28 17.97
C SER A 33 2.65 -15.79 17.64
N ASP A 34 3.40 -16.54 16.82
CA ASP A 34 4.87 -16.43 16.77
C ASP A 34 5.39 -15.80 15.46
N ASP A 35 4.52 -15.58 14.47
CA ASP A 35 4.92 -14.97 13.20
C ASP A 35 4.60 -13.46 13.17
N PRO A 36 5.61 -12.58 13.09
CA PRO A 36 5.35 -11.16 12.88
C PRO A 36 4.61 -10.98 11.55
N ALA A 37 3.39 -10.45 11.63
CA ALA A 37 2.56 -10.21 10.47
C ALA A 37 2.93 -8.88 9.83
N TRP A 38 3.00 -8.85 8.50
CA TRP A 38 3.04 -7.60 7.75
C TRP A 38 1.60 -7.07 7.66
N VAL A 39 1.26 -6.13 8.55
CA VAL A 39 -0.13 -5.73 8.78
C VAL A 39 -0.54 -4.60 7.84
N TRP A 40 -1.62 -4.83 7.12
CA TRP A 40 -2.31 -3.86 6.28
C TRP A 40 -3.72 -3.65 6.80
N GLN A 41 -4.22 -2.43 6.73
CA GLN A 41 -5.63 -2.13 6.97
C GLN A 41 -6.35 -1.96 5.65
N LEU A 42 -7.48 -2.66 5.49
CA LEU A 42 -8.33 -2.59 4.33
C LEU A 42 -9.65 -1.87 4.67
N HIS A 43 -9.99 -0.87 3.87
CA HIS A 43 -11.24 -0.15 3.97
C HIS A 43 -11.96 -0.12 2.62
N ALA A 44 -13.28 -0.30 2.64
CA ALA A 44 -14.11 -0.14 1.46
C ALA A 44 -14.91 1.15 1.54
N VAL A 45 -14.96 1.89 0.45
CA VAL A 45 -15.68 3.14 0.32
C VAL A 45 -16.28 3.26 -1.08
N LYS A 46 -17.21 4.21 -1.27
CA LYS A 46 -17.66 4.62 -2.61
C LYS A 46 -17.02 5.94 -3.00
N ILE A 47 -16.45 5.99 -4.20
CA ILE A 47 -15.90 7.21 -4.81
C ILE A 47 -16.50 7.31 -6.22
N ALA A 48 -17.08 8.46 -6.56
CA ALA A 48 -17.82 8.65 -7.81
C ALA A 48 -18.84 7.54 -8.13
N ARG A 49 -19.53 7.02 -7.10
CA ARG A 49 -20.48 5.87 -7.15
C ARG A 49 -19.87 4.50 -7.45
N HIS A 50 -18.56 4.40 -7.64
CA HIS A 50 -17.84 3.14 -7.80
C HIS A 50 -17.36 2.59 -6.44
N PRO A 51 -17.43 1.26 -6.22
CA PRO A 51 -16.80 0.64 -5.06
C PRO A 51 -15.29 0.72 -5.20
N VAL A 52 -14.63 1.15 -4.12
CA VAL A 52 -13.18 1.30 -4.02
C VAL A 52 -12.70 0.67 -2.72
N LEU A 53 -11.63 -0.10 -2.81
CA LEU A 53 -10.89 -0.63 -1.68
C LEU A 53 -9.61 0.18 -1.51
N VAL A 54 -9.32 0.60 -0.28
CA VAL A 54 -8.07 1.27 0.09
C VAL A 54 -7.35 0.38 1.08
N ALA A 55 -6.17 -0.10 0.70
CA ALA A 55 -5.26 -0.80 1.60
C ALA A 55 -4.20 0.17 2.10
N MET A 56 -3.86 0.11 3.40
CA MET A 56 -2.79 0.91 3.98
C MET A 56 -1.90 0.05 4.88
N HIS A 57 -0.61 0.06 4.62
CA HIS A 57 0.36 -0.61 5.49
C HIS A 57 0.43 0.09 6.84
N ALA A 58 0.31 -0.68 7.94
CA ALA A 58 0.11 -0.14 9.27
C ALA A 58 1.29 0.70 9.78
N ASP A 59 2.52 0.29 9.45
CA ASP A 59 3.72 0.96 9.99
C ASP A 59 4.14 2.16 9.13
N THR A 60 4.15 2.00 7.82
CA THR A 60 4.70 3.01 6.89
C THR A 60 3.64 4.01 6.42
N ARG A 61 2.35 3.65 6.56
CA ARG A 61 1.18 4.38 6.02
C ARG A 61 1.16 4.48 4.51
N PHE A 62 1.91 3.61 3.85
CA PHE A 62 1.84 3.41 2.42
C PHE A 62 0.46 2.90 2.04
N SER A 63 -0.17 3.50 1.04
CA SER A 63 -1.53 3.21 0.64
C SER A 63 -1.62 2.77 -0.81
N MET A 64 -2.50 1.82 -1.10
CA MET A 64 -2.85 1.41 -2.45
C MET A 64 -4.36 1.46 -2.63
N VAL A 65 -4.80 1.92 -3.79
CA VAL A 65 -6.22 2.12 -4.09
C VAL A 65 -6.66 1.20 -5.23
N PHE A 66 -7.67 0.38 -4.98
CA PHE A 66 -8.18 -0.60 -5.93
C PHE A 66 -9.65 -0.29 -6.28
N TRP A 67 -9.92 -0.09 -7.57
CA TRP A 67 -11.26 -0.01 -8.14
C TRP A 67 -11.49 -1.19 -9.08
N GLY A 68 -12.75 -1.43 -9.44
CA GLY A 68 -13.13 -2.52 -10.35
C GLY A 68 -13.08 -3.92 -9.73
N VAL A 69 -12.64 -4.05 -8.47
CA VAL A 69 -12.69 -5.31 -7.73
C VAL A 69 -14.14 -5.66 -7.43
N LYS A 70 -14.58 -6.85 -7.86
CA LYS A 70 -15.95 -7.30 -7.65
C LYS A 70 -16.17 -7.65 -6.17
N LYS A 71 -17.41 -7.51 -5.71
CA LYS A 71 -17.79 -7.93 -4.35
C LYS A 71 -17.54 -9.43 -4.17
N GLY A 72 -16.83 -9.79 -3.10
CA GLY A 72 -16.42 -11.15 -2.76
C GLY A 72 -15.20 -11.66 -3.55
N ASP A 73 -14.54 -10.81 -4.33
CA ASP A 73 -13.40 -11.18 -5.20
C ASP A 73 -12.06 -10.85 -4.52
N GLY A 74 -11.76 -11.57 -3.44
CA GLY A 74 -10.50 -11.41 -2.71
C GLY A 74 -9.27 -11.88 -3.49
N GLU A 75 -9.45 -12.81 -4.43
CA GLU A 75 -8.38 -13.32 -5.30
C GLU A 75 -7.85 -12.22 -6.21
N THR A 76 -8.74 -11.51 -6.93
CA THR A 76 -8.35 -10.37 -7.77
C THR A 76 -7.69 -9.27 -6.94
N LEU A 77 -8.17 -9.01 -5.71
CA LEU A 77 -7.53 -8.05 -4.81
C LEU A 77 -6.09 -8.44 -4.48
N ILE A 78 -5.84 -9.71 -4.10
CA ILE A 78 -4.49 -10.20 -3.77
C ILE A 78 -3.57 -10.10 -4.98
N GLN A 79 -4.04 -10.51 -6.16
CA GLN A 79 -3.26 -10.43 -7.39
C GLN A 79 -2.83 -8.99 -7.69
N LEU A 80 -3.78 -8.06 -7.70
CA LEU A 80 -3.51 -6.64 -7.93
C LEU A 80 -2.59 -6.04 -6.86
N PHE A 81 -2.76 -6.46 -5.61
CA PHE A 81 -1.93 -6.03 -4.50
C PHE A 81 -0.46 -6.40 -4.74
N PHE A 82 -0.15 -7.67 -4.98
CA PHE A 82 1.24 -8.10 -5.19
C PHE A 82 1.85 -7.48 -6.45
N GLU A 83 1.11 -7.47 -7.56
CA GLU A 83 1.60 -6.88 -8.82
C GLU A 83 2.01 -5.42 -8.63
N ARG A 84 1.11 -4.59 -8.11
CA ARG A 84 1.36 -3.15 -7.96
C ARG A 84 2.37 -2.85 -6.86
N MET A 85 2.37 -3.61 -5.77
CA MET A 85 3.33 -3.43 -4.68
C MET A 85 4.76 -3.75 -5.15
N LEU A 86 4.95 -4.88 -5.83
CA LEU A 86 6.26 -5.27 -6.37
C LEU A 86 6.76 -4.26 -7.41
N ASN A 87 5.89 -3.83 -8.33
CA ASN A 87 6.23 -2.82 -9.32
C ASN A 87 6.65 -1.51 -8.66
N HIS A 88 5.90 -1.04 -7.67
CA HIS A 88 6.18 0.22 -6.98
C HIS A 88 7.55 0.19 -6.30
N VAL A 89 7.83 -0.83 -5.49
CA VAL A 89 9.12 -0.92 -4.80
C VAL A 89 10.28 -1.19 -5.75
N ALA A 90 10.06 -1.96 -6.82
CA ALA A 90 11.09 -2.16 -7.84
C ALA A 90 11.45 -0.86 -8.57
N TRP A 91 10.47 -0.02 -8.89
CA TRP A 91 10.70 1.31 -9.47
C TRP A 91 11.48 2.21 -8.53
N LEU A 92 11.05 2.35 -7.26
CA LEU A 92 11.78 3.18 -6.30
C LEU A 92 13.22 2.71 -6.08
N ALA A 93 13.42 1.42 -5.86
CA ALA A 93 14.76 0.86 -5.66
C ALA A 93 15.66 1.09 -6.89
N ARG A 94 15.10 1.06 -8.10
CA ARG A 94 15.82 1.37 -9.33
C ARG A 94 16.11 2.86 -9.48
N ASP A 95 15.13 3.72 -9.27
CA ASP A 95 15.24 5.18 -9.42
C ASP A 95 16.27 5.75 -8.46
N PHE A 96 16.31 5.22 -7.24
CA PHE A 96 17.33 5.55 -6.26
C PHE A 96 18.58 4.66 -6.35
N ALA A 97 18.73 3.83 -7.38
CA ALA A 97 19.82 2.88 -7.61
C ALA A 97 20.33 2.21 -6.32
N LEU A 98 19.41 1.66 -5.54
CA LEU A 98 19.66 1.00 -4.25
C LEU A 98 19.88 -0.50 -4.42
N LEU A 99 19.29 -1.09 -5.46
CA LEU A 99 19.46 -2.48 -5.84
C LEU A 99 19.69 -2.59 -7.34
N ASP A 100 20.53 -3.55 -7.74
CA ASP A 100 20.63 -3.96 -9.13
C ASP A 100 19.48 -4.93 -9.51
N ALA A 101 19.44 -5.36 -10.77
CA ALA A 101 18.41 -6.28 -11.25
C ALA A 101 18.36 -7.61 -10.47
N SER A 102 19.51 -8.10 -9.98
CA SER A 102 19.59 -9.35 -9.23
C SER A 102 19.07 -9.18 -7.81
N GLY A 103 19.40 -8.07 -7.15
CA GLY A 103 18.91 -7.69 -5.83
C GLY A 103 17.40 -7.44 -5.84
N LEU A 104 16.90 -6.76 -6.87
CA LEU A 104 15.47 -6.55 -7.08
C LEU A 104 14.71 -7.87 -7.18
N LYS A 105 15.20 -8.80 -8.01
CA LYS A 105 14.58 -10.11 -8.15
C LYS A 105 14.58 -10.88 -6.83
N ALA A 106 15.72 -10.94 -6.14
CA ALA A 106 15.83 -11.67 -4.87
C ALA A 106 14.91 -11.10 -3.77
N MET A 107 14.76 -9.77 -3.72
CA MET A 107 13.83 -9.10 -2.81
C MET A 107 12.37 -9.42 -3.16
N ALA A 108 12.01 -9.38 -4.44
CA ALA A 108 10.67 -9.72 -4.90
C ALA A 108 10.30 -11.17 -4.60
N ASP A 109 11.19 -12.12 -4.91
CA ASP A 109 11.00 -13.55 -4.63
C ASP A 109 10.76 -13.78 -3.13
N ARG A 110 11.60 -13.19 -2.26
CA ARG A 110 11.45 -13.31 -0.79
C ARG A 110 10.17 -12.66 -0.27
N LEU A 111 9.78 -11.52 -0.81
CA LEU A 111 8.51 -10.87 -0.45
C LEU A 111 7.34 -11.81 -0.76
N ILE A 112 7.33 -12.45 -1.93
CA ILE A 112 6.27 -13.40 -2.30
C ILE A 112 6.30 -14.62 -1.37
N ASP A 113 7.48 -15.21 -1.15
CA ASP A 113 7.65 -16.43 -0.36
C ASP A 113 7.18 -16.26 1.10
N VAL A 114 7.55 -15.15 1.75
CA VAL A 114 7.14 -14.85 3.14
C VAL A 114 5.63 -14.58 3.27
N HIS A 115 4.99 -14.18 2.17
CA HIS A 115 3.58 -13.79 2.15
C HIS A 115 2.68 -14.75 1.38
N GLN A 116 3.15 -15.97 1.09
CA GLN A 116 2.30 -17.03 0.51
C GLN A 116 1.04 -17.28 1.34
N GLN A 117 1.12 -17.06 2.66
CA GLN A 117 -0.04 -17.04 3.54
C GLN A 117 -0.56 -15.61 3.70
N CYS A 118 -1.71 -15.35 3.06
CA CYS A 118 -2.46 -14.11 3.15
C CYS A 118 -3.77 -14.34 3.90
N THR A 119 -4.05 -13.54 4.93
CA THR A 119 -5.27 -13.66 5.74
C THR A 119 -5.99 -12.31 5.82
N PHE A 120 -7.32 -12.31 5.62
CA PHE A 120 -8.18 -11.17 5.94
C PHE A 120 -8.90 -11.42 7.25
N ARG A 121 -8.93 -10.44 8.16
CA ARG A 121 -9.62 -10.53 9.44
C ARG A 121 -10.41 -9.27 9.74
N ALA A 122 -11.56 -9.39 10.39
CA ALA A 122 -12.27 -8.21 10.87
C ALA A 122 -11.43 -7.45 11.92
N GLY A 123 -11.32 -6.14 11.78
CA GLY A 123 -10.57 -5.31 12.69
C GLY A 123 -10.10 -4.00 12.07
N GLY A 124 -9.29 -3.27 12.82
CA GLY A 124 -8.66 -2.05 12.34
C GLY A 124 -8.06 -1.25 13.48
N ASP A 125 -7.01 -0.53 13.16
CA ASP A 125 -6.35 0.42 14.02
C ASP A 125 -6.90 1.84 13.78
N ARG A 126 -7.19 2.57 14.86
CA ARG A 126 -7.78 3.92 14.78
C ARG A 126 -6.82 4.96 14.21
N SER A 127 -5.52 4.81 14.50
CA SER A 127 -4.49 5.68 13.95
C SER A 127 -4.32 5.42 12.45
N VAL A 128 -4.34 4.16 12.01
CA VAL A 128 -4.34 3.80 10.58
C VAL A 128 -5.59 4.32 9.88
N GLN A 129 -6.77 4.15 10.49
CA GLN A 129 -8.03 4.66 9.92
C GLN A 129 -8.02 6.17 9.72
N THR A 130 -7.37 6.94 10.60
CA THR A 130 -7.28 8.40 10.49
C THR A 130 -6.57 8.80 9.19
N HIS A 131 -5.40 8.23 8.92
CA HIS A 131 -4.66 8.49 7.68
C HIS A 131 -5.35 7.90 6.44
N LEU A 132 -6.01 6.74 6.59
CA LEU A 132 -6.80 6.17 5.50
C LEU A 132 -7.93 7.12 5.09
N ASN A 133 -8.61 7.75 6.04
CA ASN A 133 -9.65 8.74 5.74
C ASN A 133 -9.09 9.97 5.00
N GLU A 134 -7.86 10.39 5.31
CA GLU A 134 -7.16 11.45 4.55
C GLU A 134 -6.89 11.02 3.11
N VAL A 135 -6.37 9.80 2.90
CA VAL A 135 -6.18 9.23 1.57
C VAL A 135 -7.50 9.17 0.81
N VAL A 136 -8.58 8.70 1.44
CA VAL A 136 -9.92 8.67 0.82
C VAL A 136 -10.39 10.07 0.41
N ARG A 137 -10.10 11.10 1.21
CA ARG A 137 -10.38 12.49 0.83
C ARG A 137 -9.58 12.90 -0.40
N TYR A 138 -8.26 12.68 -0.41
CA TYR A 138 -7.42 12.98 -1.58
C TYR A 138 -7.87 12.23 -2.83
N CYS A 139 -8.33 10.98 -2.69
CA CYS A 139 -8.87 10.24 -3.80
C CYS A 139 -10.15 10.87 -4.37
N ARG A 140 -11.04 11.39 -3.52
CA ARG A 140 -12.26 12.07 -3.97
C ARG A 140 -11.93 13.37 -4.71
N ASP A 141 -11.00 14.14 -4.17
CA ASP A 141 -10.56 15.40 -4.76
C ASP A 141 -9.92 15.14 -6.14
N ALA A 142 -8.96 14.20 -6.21
CA ALA A 142 -8.30 13.86 -7.46
C ALA A 142 -9.24 13.29 -8.53
N VAL A 143 -10.26 12.50 -8.13
CA VAL A 143 -11.29 12.01 -9.07
C VAL A 143 -12.19 13.13 -9.57
N ALA A 144 -12.52 14.10 -8.71
CA ALA A 144 -13.31 15.27 -9.09
C ALA A 144 -12.53 16.16 -10.09
N ASP A 145 -11.23 16.35 -9.86
CA ASP A 145 -10.38 17.19 -10.71
C ASP A 145 -10.06 16.54 -12.06
N ASN A 146 -9.83 15.23 -12.09
CA ASN A 146 -9.48 14.49 -13.32
C ASN A 146 -10.70 13.97 -14.09
N GLY A 147 -11.92 14.10 -13.54
CA GLY A 147 -13.16 13.67 -14.19
C GLY A 147 -13.44 12.16 -14.13
N GLY A 148 -12.61 11.37 -13.44
CA GLY A 148 -12.76 9.92 -13.39
C GLY A 148 -11.80 9.20 -12.44
N LEU A 149 -12.10 7.92 -12.18
CA LEU A 149 -11.13 6.99 -11.59
C LEU A 149 -10.11 6.57 -12.67
N PRO A 150 -8.93 6.07 -12.29
CA PRO A 150 -7.96 5.69 -13.30
C PRO A 150 -8.44 4.52 -14.16
N ASP A 151 -8.20 4.59 -15.46
CA ASP A 151 -8.83 3.71 -16.46
C ASP A 151 -8.03 2.41 -16.74
N ASN A 152 -6.78 2.35 -16.29
CA ASN A 152 -5.89 1.21 -16.51
C ASN A 152 -4.87 1.03 -15.37
N GLN A 153 -4.08 -0.05 -15.43
CA GLN A 153 -3.10 -0.39 -14.39
C GLN A 153 -1.95 0.63 -14.27
N GLU A 154 -1.53 1.25 -15.37
CA GLU A 154 -0.46 2.25 -15.37
C GLU A 154 -0.91 3.52 -14.63
N GLN A 155 -2.08 4.05 -14.98
CA GLN A 155 -2.67 5.16 -14.24
C GLN A 155 -2.94 4.78 -12.78
N ALA A 156 -3.26 3.50 -12.51
CA ALA A 156 -3.44 3.02 -11.15
C ALA A 156 -2.16 3.10 -10.31
N ALA A 157 -1.05 2.64 -10.89
CA ALA A 157 0.26 2.68 -10.25
C ALA A 157 0.73 4.13 -10.05
N GLY A 158 0.51 4.99 -11.05
CA GLY A 158 0.79 6.43 -10.93
C GLY A 158 -0.03 7.10 -9.82
N PHE A 159 -1.30 6.71 -9.67
CA PHE A 159 -2.16 7.21 -8.61
C PHE A 159 -1.70 6.80 -7.21
N ASP A 160 -1.29 5.53 -7.02
CA ASP A 160 -0.67 5.10 -5.76
C ASP A 160 0.61 5.90 -5.48
N ALA A 161 1.47 6.07 -6.48
CA ALA A 161 2.70 6.82 -6.33
C ALA A 161 2.43 8.26 -5.86
N TYR A 162 1.49 8.95 -6.53
CA TYR A 162 1.07 10.29 -6.13
C TYR A 162 0.58 10.34 -4.67
N LEU A 163 -0.28 9.42 -4.26
CA LEU A 163 -0.80 9.39 -2.89
C LEU A 163 0.30 9.17 -1.84
N ASN A 164 1.31 8.37 -2.18
CA ASN A 164 2.41 8.02 -1.28
C ASN A 164 3.57 9.02 -1.28
N GLN A 165 3.58 9.96 -2.22
CA GLN A 165 4.45 11.14 -2.19
C GLN A 165 3.91 12.26 -1.30
N ALA A 166 2.66 12.19 -0.86
CA ALA A 166 2.11 13.15 0.09
C ALA A 166 2.63 12.84 1.52
N PRO A 167 3.32 13.79 2.18
CA PRO A 167 3.89 13.54 3.49
C PRO A 167 2.79 13.26 4.52
N ARG A 168 3.09 12.37 5.48
CA ARG A 168 2.23 12.06 6.62
C ARG A 168 2.83 12.66 7.88
N GLY A 169 1.97 13.07 8.80
CA GLY A 169 2.36 13.62 10.08
C GLY A 169 1.60 12.94 11.21
N ALA A 170 2.28 12.70 12.32
CA ALA A 170 1.66 12.22 13.55
C ALA A 170 2.22 13.04 14.72
N ARG A 171 1.41 13.19 15.77
CA ARG A 171 1.80 14.00 16.93
C ARG A 171 3.13 13.50 17.50
N GLY A 172 4.13 14.39 17.55
CA GLY A 172 5.45 14.10 18.11
C GLY A 172 6.42 13.37 17.17
N ARG A 173 6.06 13.15 15.89
CA ARG A 173 6.96 12.61 14.86
C ARG A 173 7.14 13.64 13.74
N PRO A 174 8.36 13.85 13.22
CA PRO A 174 8.58 14.60 11.98
C PRO A 174 7.74 14.01 10.84
N HIS A 175 7.39 14.83 9.86
CA HIS A 175 6.72 14.33 8.67
C HIS A 175 7.59 13.28 7.96
N TRP A 176 6.95 12.28 7.38
CA TRP A 176 7.61 11.23 6.61
C TRP A 176 6.86 10.97 5.30
N PHE A 177 7.54 10.38 4.33
CA PHE A 177 6.97 9.98 3.06
C PHE A 177 6.67 8.47 3.07
N PRO A 178 5.41 8.04 2.86
CA PRO A 178 5.04 6.63 2.92
C PRO A 178 5.78 5.70 1.96
N ASP A 179 6.10 6.17 0.75
CA ASP A 179 6.85 5.44 -0.26
C ASP A 179 8.31 5.19 0.18
N ASP A 180 8.98 6.19 0.75
CA ASP A 180 10.32 6.05 1.33
C ASP A 180 10.34 5.02 2.47
N GLU A 181 9.38 5.13 3.39
CA GLU A 181 9.27 4.20 4.52
C GLU A 181 8.96 2.77 4.05
N MET A 182 8.12 2.62 3.02
CA MET A 182 7.82 1.31 2.42
C MET A 182 9.04 0.69 1.77
N LEU A 183 9.78 1.45 0.97
CA LEU A 183 11.01 0.97 0.35
C LEU A 183 12.03 0.54 1.42
N CYS A 184 12.25 1.36 2.45
CA CYS A 184 13.14 1.00 3.56
C CYS A 184 12.68 -0.27 4.30
N ALA A 185 11.39 -0.44 4.53
CA ALA A 185 10.84 -1.66 5.12
C ALA A 185 11.16 -2.89 4.24
N CYS A 186 10.93 -2.80 2.92
CA CYS A 186 11.24 -3.89 2.00
C CYS A 186 12.74 -4.19 1.90
N LEU A 187 13.60 -3.18 1.90
CA LEU A 187 15.06 -3.35 1.87
C LEU A 187 15.55 -4.09 3.13
N ARG A 188 15.02 -3.71 4.30
CA ARG A 188 15.33 -4.35 5.58
C ARG A 188 14.82 -5.79 5.60
N ASP A 189 13.54 -5.98 5.33
CA ASP A 189 12.82 -7.22 5.61
C ASP A 189 13.02 -8.28 4.51
N PHE A 190 13.25 -7.86 3.26
CA PHE A 190 13.33 -8.75 2.10
C PHE A 190 14.61 -8.61 1.27
N ALA A 191 15.43 -7.57 1.45
CA ALA A 191 16.73 -7.46 0.78
C ALA A 191 17.94 -7.70 1.70
N GLY A 192 17.72 -7.79 3.02
CA GLY A 192 18.79 -8.01 3.99
C GLY A 192 19.73 -6.81 4.14
N VAL A 193 19.25 -5.61 3.81
CA VAL A 193 20.02 -4.36 3.95
C VAL A 193 20.09 -4.00 5.43
N ASP A 194 21.30 -3.73 5.91
CA ASP A 194 21.56 -3.34 7.29
C ASP A 194 21.22 -1.86 7.57
N GLU A 195 21.27 -1.46 8.84
CA GLU A 195 20.93 -0.09 9.26
C GLU A 195 21.79 0.98 8.56
N ALA A 196 23.07 0.70 8.29
CA ALA A 196 23.94 1.63 7.57
C ALA A 196 23.47 1.82 6.12
N GLY A 197 23.10 0.73 5.44
CA GLY A 197 22.51 0.77 4.11
C GLY A 197 21.14 1.45 4.07
N LEU A 198 20.31 1.25 5.10
CA LEU A 198 19.01 1.93 5.23
C LEU A 198 19.17 3.44 5.45
N LEU A 199 20.13 3.87 6.27
CA LEU A 199 20.44 5.30 6.44
C LEU A 199 20.89 5.90 5.11
N HIS A 200 21.78 5.22 4.38
CA HIS A 200 22.22 5.66 3.06
C HIS A 200 21.04 5.77 2.06
N ALA A 201 20.14 4.77 2.06
CA ALA A 201 18.93 4.80 1.23
C ALA A 201 18.06 6.02 1.55
N ARG A 202 17.79 6.28 2.84
CA ARG A 202 17.00 7.44 3.29
C ARG A 202 17.62 8.76 2.87
N GLU A 203 18.94 8.90 2.99
CA GLU A 203 19.65 10.10 2.57
C GLU A 203 19.55 10.33 1.06
N ARG A 204 19.67 9.27 0.25
CA ARG A 204 19.51 9.36 -1.20
C ARG A 204 18.11 9.79 -1.61
N MET A 205 17.08 9.15 -1.05
CA MET A 205 15.67 9.49 -1.31
C MET A 205 15.38 10.93 -0.90
N ARG A 206 15.79 11.32 0.31
CA ARG A 206 15.65 12.68 0.83
C ARG A 206 16.30 13.70 -0.12
N THR A 207 17.54 13.45 -0.54
CA THR A 207 18.29 14.37 -1.41
C THR A 207 17.62 14.52 -2.78
N ALA A 208 17.15 13.42 -3.36
CA ALA A 208 16.44 13.46 -4.63
C ALA A 208 15.15 14.29 -4.54
N ARG A 209 14.33 14.06 -3.51
CA ARG A 209 13.10 14.84 -3.29
C ARG A 209 13.36 16.34 -3.14
N TYR A 210 14.40 16.74 -2.41
CA TYR A 210 14.75 18.17 -2.30
C TYR A 210 15.13 18.77 -3.64
N ARG A 211 15.87 18.04 -4.49
CA ARG A 211 16.20 18.50 -5.85
C ARG A 211 14.94 18.66 -6.70
N ASP A 212 14.01 17.72 -6.63
CA ASP A 212 12.76 17.78 -7.41
C ASP A 212 11.91 19.00 -6.99
N ILE A 213 11.81 19.26 -5.68
CA ILE A 213 11.12 20.45 -5.15
C ILE A 213 11.82 21.74 -5.61
N GLU A 214 13.15 21.81 -5.53
CA GLU A 214 13.92 22.98 -5.98
C GLU A 214 13.72 23.24 -7.47
N GLN A 215 13.70 22.19 -8.30
CA GLN A 215 13.45 22.31 -9.74
C GLN A 215 12.02 22.81 -10.04
N LEU A 216 11.01 22.31 -9.31
CA LEU A 216 9.64 22.78 -9.45
C LEU A 216 9.50 24.28 -9.09
N LEU A 217 10.16 24.71 -8.01
CA LEU A 217 10.16 26.12 -7.59
C LEU A 217 10.90 27.04 -8.57
N GLN A 218 11.90 26.53 -9.29
CA GLN A 218 12.61 27.28 -10.33
C GLN A 218 11.81 27.40 -11.64
N GLN A 219 10.78 26.58 -11.82
CA GLN A 219 9.92 26.56 -13.03
C GLN A 219 8.58 27.30 -12.84
N SER A 220 8.29 27.78 -11.63
CA SER A 220 7.09 28.54 -11.24
C SER A 220 7.36 30.04 -11.07
#